data_AF-X1SQ58-F1
#
_entry.id   AF-X1SQ58-F1
#
_cell.length_a   1.000
_cell.length_b   1.000
_cell.length_c   1.000
_cell.angle_alpha   90.00
_cell.angle_beta   90.00
_cell.angle_gamma   90.00
#
_symmetry.space_group_name_H-M   'P 1'
#
loop_
_entity.id
_entity.type
_entity.pdbx_description
1 polymer ?
#
loop_
_entity_poly.entity_id
_entity_poly.type
_entity_poly.pdbx_seq_one_letter_code
_entity_poly.pdbx_strand_id
1 'polypeptide(L)'
;LRFGLEKARETGYQRIEACILIGMAEVLRDLDLYDNALAAYREGLELARQVMEAYYIAWATAGIGETYRLLGDRDKAEVLLKEAISQAEEQGQSYEAMLFATQLGIIEYERGQYETAMGILRDACDRLRDIEDKDALAKAYFHLAQASFLAKEYDLAINWLEKASRLADELGYDDFLAVEGRNAVLLIQYGASKGVGGNRFVHTLEKIRRRRDIQRRRAITKVSVGSSVATKPDIEARALGETRALVDSRLISDAEWRSNRAKEMFFYLLCCGAGQTKEQITAALWPDL
;
A
#
# COMPACT_ATOMS: atom_id res chain seq x y z
N LEU A 1 -19.16 -7.67 11.05
CA LEU A 1 -19.47 -7.60 9.60
C LEU A 1 -20.23 -8.83 9.10
N ARG A 2 -19.69 -10.06 9.12
CA ARG A 2 -20.40 -11.26 8.60
C ARG A 2 -21.78 -11.52 9.24
N PHE A 3 -21.86 -11.50 10.57
CA PHE A 3 -23.15 -11.65 11.29
C PHE A 3 -24.16 -10.54 10.95
N GLY A 4 -23.67 -9.30 10.79
CA GLY A 4 -24.52 -8.18 10.38
C GLY A 4 -25.05 -8.32 8.96
N LEU A 5 -24.21 -8.82 8.03
CA LEU A 5 -24.59 -9.10 6.65
C LEU A 5 -25.68 -10.19 6.58
N GLU A 6 -25.47 -11.28 7.31
CA GLU A 6 -26.44 -12.38 7.40
C GLU A 6 -27.78 -11.88 7.95
N LYS A 7 -27.76 -11.08 9.01
CA LYS A 7 -28.99 -10.49 9.57
C LYS A 7 -29.67 -9.52 8.61
N ALA A 8 -28.92 -8.70 7.88
CA ALA A 8 -29.46 -7.76 6.90
C ALA A 8 -30.17 -8.49 5.74
N ARG A 9 -29.57 -9.59 5.27
CA ARG A 9 -30.15 -10.48 4.24
C ARG A 9 -31.42 -11.16 4.71
N GLU A 10 -31.41 -11.72 5.92
CA GLU A 10 -32.59 -12.36 6.52
C GLU A 10 -33.78 -11.40 6.66
N THR A 11 -33.49 -10.12 6.92
CA THR A 11 -34.50 -9.08 7.18
C THR A 11 -34.88 -8.28 5.94
N GLY A 12 -34.19 -8.48 4.81
CA GLY A 12 -34.45 -7.77 3.56
C GLY A 12 -34.05 -6.30 3.56
N TYR A 13 -33.20 -5.85 4.50
CA TYR A 13 -32.75 -4.46 4.58
C TYR A 13 -31.60 -4.19 3.60
N GLN A 14 -31.93 -4.10 2.31
CA GLN A 14 -30.98 -3.94 1.20
C GLN A 14 -30.04 -2.73 1.34
N ARG A 15 -30.51 -1.62 1.93
CA ARG A 15 -29.67 -0.45 2.23
C ARG A 15 -28.55 -0.77 3.23
N ILE A 16 -28.89 -1.49 4.30
CA ILE A 16 -27.92 -1.90 5.33
C ILE A 16 -26.98 -2.95 4.75
N GLU A 17 -27.49 -3.85 3.91
CA GLU A 17 -26.68 -4.83 3.20
C GLU A 17 -25.63 -4.16 2.31
N ALA A 18 -26.02 -3.19 1.49
CA ALA A 18 -25.09 -2.41 0.66
C ALA A 18 -24.00 -1.73 1.49
N CYS A 19 -24.38 -1.06 2.59
CA CYS A 19 -23.45 -0.44 3.53
C CYS A 19 -22.43 -1.44 4.09
N ILE A 20 -22.90 -2.61 4.56
CA ILE A 20 -22.03 -3.66 5.11
C ILE A 20 -21.10 -4.23 4.05
N LEU A 21 -21.59 -4.46 2.82
CA LEU A 21 -20.77 -4.97 1.72
C LEU A 21 -19.66 -4.00 1.33
N ILE A 22 -19.96 -2.71 1.23
CA ILE A 22 -18.98 -1.67 0.94
C ILE A 22 -17.92 -1.59 2.04
N GLY A 23 -18.32 -1.56 3.31
CA GLY A 23 -17.36 -1.57 4.43
C GLY A 23 -16.55 -2.86 4.52
N MET A 24 -17.14 -4.01 4.18
CA MET A 24 -16.38 -5.27 4.05
C MET A 24 -15.36 -5.21 2.91
N ALA A 25 -15.73 -4.60 1.78
CA ALA A 25 -14.86 -4.46 0.63
C ALA A 25 -13.64 -3.58 0.93
N GLU A 26 -13.82 -2.49 1.69
CA GLU A 26 -12.71 -1.66 2.18
C GLU A 26 -11.73 -2.46 3.04
N VAL A 27 -12.23 -3.23 4.00
CA VAL A 27 -11.39 -4.09 4.85
C VAL A 27 -10.68 -5.16 4.01
N LEU A 28 -11.36 -5.74 3.02
CA LEU A 28 -10.75 -6.72 2.11
C LEU A 28 -9.64 -6.10 1.26
N ARG A 29 -9.85 -4.88 0.76
CA ARG A 29 -8.84 -4.08 0.03
C ARG A 29 -7.64 -3.79 0.94
N ASP A 30 -7.89 -3.43 2.21
CA ASP A 30 -6.85 -3.19 3.20
C ASP A 30 -6.08 -4.44 3.63
N LEU A 31 -6.59 -5.62 3.31
CA LEU A 31 -5.94 -6.91 3.51
C LEU A 31 -5.26 -7.43 2.23
N ASP A 32 -5.23 -6.62 1.16
CA ASP A 32 -4.73 -6.96 -0.18
C ASP A 32 -5.48 -8.13 -0.85
N LEU A 33 -6.73 -8.35 -0.45
CA LEU A 33 -7.64 -9.33 -1.04
C LEU A 33 -8.48 -8.66 -2.13
N TYR A 34 -7.80 -8.16 -3.17
CA TYR A 34 -8.41 -7.27 -4.17
C TYR A 34 -9.55 -7.91 -4.95
N ASP A 35 -9.46 -9.19 -5.33
CA ASP A 35 -10.55 -9.89 -6.02
C ASP A 35 -11.82 -9.98 -5.15
N ASN A 36 -11.64 -10.28 -3.86
CA ASN A 36 -12.73 -10.32 -2.90
C ASN A 36 -13.30 -8.93 -2.64
N ALA A 37 -12.46 -7.89 -2.59
CA ALA A 37 -12.89 -6.51 -2.45
C ALA A 37 -13.73 -6.07 -3.66
N LEU A 38 -13.25 -6.33 -4.88
CA LEU A 38 -13.98 -6.02 -6.12
C LEU A 38 -15.33 -6.74 -6.19
N ALA A 39 -15.39 -8.01 -5.77
CA ALA A 39 -16.65 -8.75 -5.71
C ALA A 39 -17.65 -8.11 -4.74
N ALA A 40 -17.20 -7.80 -3.51
CA ALA A 40 -18.03 -7.18 -2.48
C ALA A 40 -18.48 -5.76 -2.87
N TYR A 41 -17.60 -4.93 -3.45
CA TYR A 41 -17.98 -3.61 -3.95
C TYR A 41 -19.01 -3.70 -5.07
N ARG A 42 -18.86 -4.61 -6.02
CA ARG A 42 -19.83 -4.78 -7.13
C ARG A 42 -21.20 -5.22 -6.63
N GLU A 43 -21.23 -6.14 -5.67
CA GLU A 43 -22.48 -6.57 -5.02
C GLU A 43 -23.13 -5.40 -4.26
N GLY A 44 -22.35 -4.67 -3.46
CA GLY A 44 -22.84 -3.49 -2.73
C GLY A 44 -23.32 -2.37 -3.65
N LEU A 45 -22.62 -2.12 -4.76
CA LEU A 45 -22.99 -1.15 -5.78
C LEU A 45 -24.32 -1.51 -6.46
N GLU A 46 -24.52 -2.78 -6.80
CA GLU A 46 -25.77 -3.25 -7.42
C GLU A 46 -26.96 -3.05 -6.47
N LEU A 47 -26.79 -3.42 -5.19
CA LEU A 47 -27.83 -3.16 -4.18
C LEU A 47 -28.07 -1.67 -3.98
N ALA A 48 -27.02 -0.86 -3.88
CA ALA A 48 -27.13 0.60 -3.74
C ALA A 48 -27.89 1.24 -4.91
N ARG A 49 -27.70 0.74 -6.14
CA ARG A 49 -28.47 1.15 -7.33
C ARG A 49 -29.95 0.76 -7.21
N GLN A 50 -30.24 -0.46 -6.76
CA GLN A 50 -31.61 -0.93 -6.57
C GLN A 50 -32.39 -0.12 -5.54
N VAL A 51 -31.73 0.31 -4.46
CA VAL A 51 -32.34 1.17 -3.43
C VAL A 51 -32.16 2.67 -3.67
N MET A 52 -31.55 3.07 -4.81
CA MET A 52 -31.31 4.46 -5.20
C MET A 52 -30.52 5.28 -4.16
N GLU A 53 -29.55 4.66 -3.47
CA GLU A 53 -28.72 5.33 -2.45
C GLU A 53 -27.45 5.91 -3.08
N ALA A 54 -27.54 7.15 -3.57
CA ALA A 54 -26.45 7.81 -4.30
C ALA A 54 -25.11 7.86 -3.54
N TYR A 55 -25.16 8.05 -2.21
CA TYR A 55 -23.97 8.01 -1.35
C TYR A 55 -23.19 6.69 -1.50
N TYR A 56 -23.89 5.55 -1.37
CA TYR A 56 -23.26 4.24 -1.47
C TYR A 56 -22.84 3.90 -2.90
N ILE A 57 -23.53 4.43 -3.91
CA ILE A 57 -23.12 4.30 -5.32
C ILE A 57 -21.75 4.97 -5.51
N ALA A 58 -21.59 6.22 -5.09
CA ALA A 58 -20.34 6.96 -5.25
C ALA A 58 -19.17 6.29 -4.48
N TRP A 59 -19.40 5.88 -3.23
CA TRP A 59 -18.40 5.18 -2.42
C TRP A 59 -17.98 3.83 -3.00
N ALA A 60 -18.92 3.03 -3.49
CA ALA A 60 -18.59 1.75 -4.11
C ALA A 60 -17.82 1.96 -5.43
N THR A 61 -18.22 2.94 -6.26
CA THR A 61 -17.51 3.28 -7.50
C THR A 61 -16.07 3.74 -7.21
N ALA A 62 -15.89 4.64 -6.23
CA ALA A 62 -14.56 5.09 -5.81
C ALA A 62 -13.71 3.95 -5.23
N GLY A 63 -14.31 3.07 -4.40
CA GLY A 63 -13.63 1.91 -3.84
C GLY A 63 -13.18 0.90 -4.89
N ILE A 64 -13.96 0.70 -5.95
CA ILE A 64 -13.57 -0.10 -7.13
C ILE A 64 -12.40 0.57 -7.85
N GLY A 65 -12.48 1.88 -8.10
CA GLY A 65 -11.41 2.65 -8.75
C GLY A 65 -10.09 2.53 -7.98
N GLU A 66 -10.14 2.76 -6.68
CA GLU A 66 -9.00 2.63 -5.79
C GLU A 66 -8.43 1.20 -5.75
N THR A 67 -9.29 0.18 -5.83
CA THR A 67 -8.83 -1.21 -5.93
C THR A 67 -8.09 -1.47 -7.25
N TYR A 68 -8.54 -0.89 -8.37
CA TYR A 68 -7.80 -0.97 -9.64
C TYR A 68 -6.46 -0.24 -9.60
N ARG A 69 -6.37 0.91 -8.90
CA ARG A 69 -5.10 1.60 -8.68
C ARG A 69 -4.09 0.70 -7.96
N LEU A 70 -4.52 0.04 -6.89
CA LEU A 70 -3.69 -0.90 -6.14
C LEU A 70 -3.27 -2.14 -6.95
N LEU A 71 -4.08 -2.54 -7.94
CA LEU A 71 -3.74 -3.56 -8.94
C LEU A 71 -2.83 -3.04 -10.06
N GLY A 72 -2.52 -1.74 -10.10
CA GLY A 72 -1.66 -1.09 -11.08
C GLY A 72 -2.37 -0.53 -12.31
N ASP A 73 -3.68 -0.71 -12.43
CA ASP A 73 -4.50 -0.19 -13.54
C ASP A 73 -4.98 1.24 -13.22
N ARG A 74 -4.04 2.19 -13.36
CA ARG A 74 -4.25 3.60 -13.01
C ARG A 74 -5.25 4.30 -13.92
N ASP A 75 -5.28 3.94 -15.20
CA ASP A 75 -6.16 4.58 -16.18
C ASP A 75 -7.62 4.22 -15.89
N LYS A 76 -7.88 2.94 -15.56
CA LYS A 76 -9.21 2.52 -15.13
C LYS A 76 -9.60 3.11 -13.78
N ALA A 77 -8.66 3.19 -12.84
CA ALA A 77 -8.87 3.83 -11.55
C ALA A 77 -9.29 5.30 -11.70
N GLU A 78 -8.60 6.05 -12.55
CA GLU A 78 -8.90 7.46 -12.81
C GLU A 78 -10.31 7.65 -13.38
N VAL A 79 -10.71 6.82 -14.37
CA VAL A 79 -12.05 6.89 -14.96
C VAL A 79 -13.13 6.69 -13.88
N LEU A 80 -12.98 5.66 -13.05
CA LEU A 80 -13.94 5.36 -11.99
C LEU A 80 -13.96 6.42 -10.88
N LEU A 81 -12.81 6.96 -10.51
CA LEU A 81 -12.74 8.05 -9.52
C LEU A 81 -13.39 9.33 -10.05
N LYS A 82 -13.18 9.68 -11.32
CA LYS A 82 -13.86 10.83 -11.95
C LYS A 82 -15.37 10.62 -12.02
N GLU A 83 -15.83 9.41 -12.32
CA GLU A 83 -17.25 9.06 -12.27
C GLU A 83 -17.82 9.25 -10.85
N ALA A 84 -17.14 8.72 -9.83
CA ALA A 84 -17.57 8.86 -8.44
C ALA A 84 -17.59 10.33 -7.96
N ILE A 85 -16.62 11.13 -8.39
CA ILE A 85 -16.58 12.58 -8.10
C ILE A 85 -17.78 13.28 -8.74
N SER A 86 -18.04 13.06 -10.03
CA SER A 86 -19.20 13.65 -10.72
C SER A 86 -20.51 13.28 -10.03
N GLN A 87 -20.68 12.00 -9.69
CA GLN A 87 -21.85 11.51 -8.96
C GLN A 87 -22.01 12.18 -7.60
N ALA A 88 -20.92 12.33 -6.83
CA ALA A 88 -20.95 12.97 -5.53
C ALA A 88 -21.29 14.47 -5.66
N GLU A 89 -20.68 15.19 -6.60
CA GLU A 89 -20.94 16.61 -6.86
C GLU A 89 -22.38 16.88 -7.27
N GLU A 90 -22.94 16.07 -8.19
CA GLU A 90 -24.34 16.16 -8.63
C GLU A 90 -25.33 15.98 -7.47
N GLN A 91 -24.92 15.30 -6.40
CA GLN A 91 -25.73 15.01 -5.22
C GLN A 91 -25.42 15.92 -4.03
N GLY A 92 -24.57 16.95 -4.22
CA GLY A 92 -24.16 17.87 -3.16
C GLY A 92 -23.20 17.26 -2.12
N GLN A 93 -22.63 16.09 -2.40
CA GLN A 93 -21.71 15.34 -1.55
C GLN A 93 -20.26 15.85 -1.72
N SER A 94 -20.07 17.15 -1.45
CA SER A 94 -18.81 17.85 -1.72
C SER A 94 -17.62 17.33 -0.91
N TYR A 95 -17.89 16.74 0.27
CA TYR A 95 -16.88 16.12 1.13
C TYR A 95 -16.38 14.81 0.51
N GLU A 96 -17.28 13.95 0.05
CA GLU A 96 -16.98 12.68 -0.61
C GLU A 96 -16.24 12.92 -1.93
N ALA A 97 -16.70 13.88 -2.75
CA ALA A 97 -16.02 14.29 -3.98
C ALA A 97 -14.55 14.69 -3.72
N MET A 98 -14.30 15.43 -2.64
CA MET A 98 -12.96 15.80 -2.23
C MET A 98 -12.13 14.60 -1.75
N LEU A 99 -12.71 13.70 -0.96
CA LEU A 99 -12.02 12.46 -0.56
C LEU A 99 -11.61 11.64 -1.79
N PHE A 100 -12.47 11.52 -2.79
CA PHE A 100 -12.15 10.81 -4.03
C PHE A 100 -11.10 11.56 -4.85
N ALA A 101 -11.11 12.90 -4.86
CA ALA A 101 -10.09 13.71 -5.49
C ALA A 101 -8.69 13.50 -4.87
N THR A 102 -8.59 13.22 -3.56
CA THR A 102 -7.28 12.84 -2.96
C THR A 102 -6.67 11.61 -3.63
N GLN A 103 -7.49 10.64 -4.05
CA GLN A 103 -7.04 9.44 -4.74
C GLN A 103 -6.56 9.74 -6.17
N LEU A 104 -7.14 10.74 -6.84
CA LEU A 104 -6.59 11.26 -8.10
C LEU A 104 -5.22 11.90 -7.87
N GLY A 105 -5.03 12.67 -6.79
CA GLY A 105 -3.72 13.20 -6.41
C GLY A 105 -2.68 12.10 -6.19
N ILE A 106 -3.10 10.95 -5.65
CA ILE A 106 -2.25 9.76 -5.53
C ILE A 106 -1.85 9.20 -6.89
N ILE A 107 -2.80 9.04 -7.80
CA ILE A 107 -2.53 8.58 -9.17
C ILE A 107 -1.52 9.49 -9.87
N GLU A 108 -1.65 10.80 -9.70
CA GLU A 108 -0.75 11.77 -10.34
C GLU A 108 0.70 11.64 -9.84
N TYR A 109 0.95 11.48 -8.52
CA TYR A 109 2.33 11.27 -8.08
C TYR A 109 2.86 9.90 -8.50
N GLU A 110 2.01 8.88 -8.62
CA GLU A 110 2.43 7.57 -9.15
C GLU A 110 2.79 7.62 -10.64
N ARG A 111 2.23 8.58 -11.39
CA ARG A 111 2.59 8.90 -12.78
C ARG A 111 3.81 9.81 -12.90
N GLY A 112 4.38 10.26 -11.78
CA GLY A 112 5.49 11.20 -11.76
C GLY A 112 5.10 12.67 -11.89
N GLN A 113 3.80 13.00 -11.87
CA GLN A 113 3.27 14.36 -11.95
C GLN A 113 3.17 14.96 -10.54
N TYR A 114 4.33 15.17 -9.90
CA TYR A 114 4.40 15.49 -8.47
C TYR A 114 3.80 16.86 -8.13
N GLU A 115 4.00 17.86 -8.96
CA GLU A 115 3.48 19.22 -8.76
C GLU A 115 1.95 19.23 -8.85
N THR A 116 1.38 18.54 -9.84
CA THR A 116 -0.07 18.34 -10.00
C THR A 116 -0.65 17.63 -8.78
N ALA A 117 -0.02 16.53 -8.35
CA ALA A 117 -0.42 15.79 -7.17
C ALA A 117 -0.41 16.65 -5.91
N MET A 118 0.66 17.43 -5.69
CA MET A 118 0.76 18.34 -4.55
C MET A 118 -0.30 19.44 -4.59
N GLY A 119 -0.67 19.95 -5.77
CA GLY A 119 -1.76 20.90 -5.93
C GLY A 119 -3.10 20.34 -5.45
N ILE A 120 -3.47 19.15 -5.96
CA ILE A 120 -4.70 18.45 -5.60
C ILE A 120 -4.75 18.14 -4.09
N LEU A 121 -3.66 17.61 -3.54
CA LEU A 121 -3.60 17.21 -2.14
C LEU A 121 -3.59 18.41 -1.18
N ARG A 122 -3.00 19.55 -1.56
CA ARG A 122 -3.05 20.78 -0.74
C ARG A 122 -4.46 21.34 -0.66
N ASP A 123 -5.18 21.40 -1.79
CA ASP A 123 -6.59 21.83 -1.81
C ASP A 123 -7.45 20.95 -0.89
N ALA A 124 -7.28 19.63 -0.98
CA ALA A 124 -7.95 18.70 -0.07
C ALA A 124 -7.58 18.94 1.39
N CYS A 125 -6.31 19.16 1.72
CA CYS A 125 -5.87 19.45 3.08
C CYS A 125 -6.46 20.74 3.65
N ASP A 126 -6.64 21.78 2.84
CA ASP A 126 -7.23 23.03 3.31
C ASP A 126 -8.73 22.85 3.60
N ARG A 127 -9.46 22.20 2.68
CA ARG A 127 -10.88 21.89 2.88
C ARG A 127 -11.14 20.94 4.05
N LEU A 128 -10.31 19.91 4.22
CA LEU A 128 -10.38 18.97 5.35
C LEU A 128 -10.13 19.65 6.69
N ARG A 129 -9.27 20.67 6.70
CA ARG A 129 -9.00 21.48 7.88
C ARG A 129 -10.20 22.33 8.25
N ASP A 130 -10.88 22.93 7.27
CA ASP A 130 -12.05 23.78 7.50
C ASP A 130 -13.23 23.02 8.10
N ILE A 131 -13.39 21.74 7.76
CA ILE A 131 -14.44 20.86 8.31
C ILE A 131 -13.98 20.04 9.53
N GLU A 132 -12.77 20.28 10.01
CA GLU A 132 -12.16 19.62 11.17
C GLU A 132 -12.05 18.08 11.10
N ASP A 133 -11.99 17.52 9.90
CA ASP A 133 -11.75 16.07 9.72
C ASP A 133 -10.26 15.75 9.86
N LYS A 134 -9.87 15.47 11.10
CA LYS A 134 -8.47 15.17 11.46
C LYS A 134 -7.96 13.85 10.88
N ASP A 135 -8.81 12.84 10.71
CA ASP A 135 -8.37 11.53 10.20
C ASP A 135 -8.01 11.64 8.72
N ALA A 136 -8.92 12.15 7.89
CA ALA A 136 -8.64 12.33 6.48
C ALA A 136 -7.53 13.37 6.25
N LEU A 137 -7.43 14.40 7.09
CA LEU A 137 -6.34 15.37 7.02
C LEU A 137 -4.97 14.72 7.29
N ALA A 138 -4.88 13.79 8.25
CA ALA A 138 -3.64 13.08 8.56
C ALA A 138 -3.17 12.21 7.37
N LYS A 139 -4.11 11.52 6.72
CA LYS A 139 -3.85 10.73 5.50
C LYS A 139 -3.42 11.63 4.33
N ALA A 140 -4.12 12.75 4.12
CA ALA A 140 -3.76 13.70 3.07
C ALA A 140 -2.37 14.32 3.28
N TYR A 141 -2.00 14.66 4.53
CA TYR A 141 -0.63 15.08 4.86
C TYR A 141 0.40 13.99 4.58
N PHE A 142 0.10 12.72 4.88
CA PHE A 142 1.00 11.62 4.54
C PHE A 142 1.24 11.53 3.02
N HIS A 143 0.20 11.67 2.21
CA HIS A 143 0.34 11.67 0.74
C HIS A 143 1.05 12.91 0.21
N LEU A 144 0.88 14.09 0.81
CA LEU A 144 1.70 15.27 0.49
C LEU A 144 3.18 15.01 0.79
N ALA A 145 3.47 14.35 1.90
CA ALA A 145 4.82 13.94 2.25
C ALA A 145 5.40 13.00 1.20
N GLN A 146 4.61 12.03 0.73
CA GLN A 146 5.01 11.11 -0.35
C GLN A 146 5.27 11.84 -1.66
N ALA A 147 4.36 12.71 -2.10
CA ALA A 147 4.54 13.48 -3.33
C ALA A 147 5.80 14.38 -3.25
N SER A 148 6.00 15.07 -2.13
CA SER A 148 7.18 15.92 -1.89
C SER A 148 8.48 15.10 -1.87
N PHE A 149 8.46 13.92 -1.26
CA PHE A 149 9.61 13.01 -1.20
C PHE A 149 10.00 12.51 -2.59
N LEU A 150 9.01 12.13 -3.41
CA LEU A 150 9.24 11.70 -4.80
C LEU A 150 9.74 12.86 -5.69
N ALA A 151 9.28 14.09 -5.43
CA ALA A 151 9.79 15.32 -6.04
C ALA A 151 11.20 15.71 -5.55
N LYS A 152 11.79 14.95 -4.61
CA LYS A 152 13.08 15.24 -3.94
C LYS A 152 13.07 16.52 -3.09
N GLU A 153 11.89 17.01 -2.74
CA GLU A 153 11.69 18.12 -1.80
C GLU A 153 11.69 17.58 -0.37
N TYR A 154 12.86 17.12 0.08
CA TYR A 154 12.96 16.33 1.31
C TYR A 154 12.59 17.11 2.58
N ASP A 155 12.89 18.40 2.67
CA ASP A 155 12.52 19.23 3.82
C ASP A 155 11.00 19.40 3.91
N LEU A 156 10.35 19.56 2.75
CA LEU A 156 8.89 19.64 2.68
C LEU A 156 8.25 18.30 3.04
N ALA A 157 8.82 17.18 2.60
CA ALA A 157 8.37 15.85 2.99
C ALA A 157 8.42 15.65 4.51
N ILE A 158 9.49 16.09 5.18
CA ILE A 158 9.59 16.02 6.65
C ILE A 158 8.52 16.88 7.32
N ASN A 159 8.29 18.11 6.86
CA ASN A 159 7.25 18.98 7.40
C ASN A 159 5.86 18.32 7.35
N TRP A 160 5.53 17.68 6.23
CA TRP A 160 4.26 16.98 6.07
C TRP A 160 4.17 15.72 6.94
N LEU A 161 5.25 14.94 7.06
CA LEU A 161 5.29 13.80 8.00
C LEU A 161 5.12 14.23 9.46
N GLU A 162 5.70 15.36 9.87
CA GLU A 162 5.52 15.92 11.22
C GLU A 162 4.07 16.33 11.47
N LYS A 163 3.40 16.94 10.48
CA LYS A 163 1.97 17.27 10.57
C LYS A 163 1.10 16.01 10.66
N ALA A 164 1.35 15.00 9.83
CA ALA A 164 0.65 13.72 9.91
C ALA A 164 0.87 13.02 11.27
N SER A 165 2.10 13.05 11.79
CA SER A 165 2.42 12.47 13.10
C SER A 165 1.72 13.19 14.25
N ARG A 166 1.64 14.52 14.22
CA ARG A 166 0.93 15.29 15.25
C ARG A 166 -0.55 14.96 15.27
N LEU A 167 -1.19 14.87 14.10
CA LEU A 167 -2.59 14.45 14.04
C LEU A 167 -2.80 13.01 14.52
N ALA A 168 -1.86 12.11 14.23
CA ALA A 168 -1.91 10.75 14.77
C ALA A 168 -1.82 10.72 16.31
N ASP A 169 -1.04 11.62 16.93
CA ASP A 169 -1.02 11.79 18.39
C ASP A 169 -2.36 12.30 18.93
N GLU A 170 -2.96 13.29 18.27
CA GLU A 170 -4.28 13.81 18.65
C GLU A 170 -5.40 12.78 18.51
N LEU A 171 -5.33 11.93 17.48
CA LEU A 171 -6.31 10.86 17.22
C LEU A 171 -6.13 9.65 18.14
N GLY A 172 -4.93 9.46 18.70
CA GLY A 172 -4.61 8.29 19.53
C GLY A 172 -4.43 6.98 18.76
N TYR A 173 -4.38 7.02 17.43
CA TYR A 173 -4.06 5.86 16.59
C TYR A 173 -3.26 6.27 15.35
N ASP A 174 -2.51 5.31 14.80
CA ASP A 174 -1.65 5.50 13.63
C ASP A 174 -1.66 4.34 12.63
N ASP A 175 -2.64 3.44 12.75
CA ASP A 175 -2.74 2.27 11.87
C ASP A 175 -2.89 2.64 10.40
N PHE A 176 -3.44 3.82 10.10
CA PHE A 176 -3.51 4.34 8.73
C PHE A 176 -2.12 4.46 8.09
N LEU A 177 -1.06 4.80 8.85
CA LEU A 177 0.29 4.90 8.30
C LEU A 177 0.81 3.57 7.79
N ALA A 178 0.39 2.46 8.39
CA ALA A 178 0.76 1.13 7.90
C ALA A 178 -0.05 0.76 6.64
N VAL A 179 -1.27 1.28 6.50
CA VAL A 179 -2.12 1.10 5.32
C VAL A 179 -1.58 1.92 4.14
N GLU A 180 -1.47 3.24 4.29
CA GLU A 180 -0.98 4.16 3.26
C GLU A 180 0.50 3.93 2.95
N GLY A 181 1.26 3.51 3.96
CA GLY A 181 2.69 3.26 3.90
C GLY A 181 3.13 2.07 3.06
N ARG A 182 2.21 1.18 2.66
CA ARG A 182 2.54 -0.06 1.94
C ARG A 182 3.35 0.20 0.67
N ASN A 183 2.99 1.25 -0.07
CA ASN A 183 3.67 1.64 -1.31
C ASN A 183 4.63 2.84 -1.12
N ALA A 184 4.86 3.25 0.14
CA ALA A 184 5.68 4.40 0.52
C ALA A 184 6.78 4.02 1.53
N VAL A 185 7.29 2.77 1.45
CA VAL A 185 8.27 2.24 2.42
C VAL A 185 9.53 3.11 2.51
N LEU A 186 10.00 3.68 1.40
CA LEU A 186 11.18 4.55 1.38
C LEU A 186 10.93 5.87 2.13
N LEU A 187 9.76 6.47 1.99
CA LEU A 187 9.38 7.67 2.76
C LEU A 187 9.35 7.35 4.25
N ILE A 188 8.79 6.21 4.65
CA ILE A 188 8.71 5.81 6.06
C ILE A 188 10.11 5.56 6.62
N GLN A 189 10.98 4.87 5.89
CA GLN A 189 12.39 4.70 6.27
C GLN A 189 13.10 6.03 6.40
N TYR A 190 12.85 6.95 5.47
CA TYR A 190 13.40 8.29 5.51
C TYR A 190 12.92 9.06 6.76
N GLY A 191 11.61 9.09 7.02
CA GLY A 191 11.03 9.70 8.23
C GLY A 191 11.59 9.11 9.53
N ALA A 192 11.72 7.79 9.60
CA ALA A 192 12.35 7.10 10.72
C ALA A 192 13.83 7.51 10.90
N SER A 193 14.60 7.60 9.81
CA SER A 193 16.01 8.01 9.86
C SER A 193 16.21 9.46 10.33
N LYS A 194 15.19 10.31 10.14
CA LYS A 194 15.15 11.70 10.59
C LYS A 194 14.53 11.88 11.97
N GLY A 195 14.06 10.81 12.62
CA GLY A 195 13.45 10.85 13.94
C GLY A 195 12.07 11.52 13.98
N VAL A 196 11.37 11.61 12.84
CA VAL A 196 10.05 12.24 12.78
C VAL A 196 9.04 11.42 13.59
N GLY A 197 8.32 12.06 14.51
CA GLY A 197 7.34 11.36 15.34
C GLY A 197 7.96 10.32 16.28
N GLY A 198 9.25 10.46 16.62
CA GLY A 198 9.97 9.52 17.46
C GLY A 198 10.05 8.12 16.82
N ASN A 199 9.56 7.10 17.54
CA ASN A 199 9.61 5.71 17.08
C ASN A 199 8.42 5.33 16.16
N ARG A 200 7.51 6.26 15.85
CA ARG A 200 6.29 5.96 15.08
C ARG A 200 6.60 5.25 13.77
N PHE A 201 7.43 5.84 12.92
CA PHE A 201 7.74 5.26 11.61
C PHE A 201 8.54 3.97 11.69
N VAL A 202 9.31 3.74 12.76
CA VAL A 202 9.95 2.44 13.04
C VAL A 202 8.87 1.38 13.30
N HIS A 203 7.91 1.66 14.18
CA HIS A 203 6.79 0.75 14.44
C HIS A 203 5.92 0.54 13.19
N THR A 204 5.70 1.58 12.38
CA THR A 204 4.99 1.44 11.10
C THR A 204 5.69 0.46 10.16
N LEU A 205 7.03 0.51 10.05
CA LEU A 205 7.79 -0.46 9.26
C LEU A 205 7.62 -1.90 9.79
N GLU A 206 7.59 -2.08 11.10
CA GLU A 206 7.33 -3.40 11.71
C GLU A 206 5.91 -3.90 11.40
N LYS A 207 4.90 -3.03 11.48
CA LYS A 207 3.51 -3.36 11.12
C LYS A 207 3.41 -3.80 9.66
N ILE A 208 4.03 -3.05 8.73
CA ILE A 208 4.06 -3.39 7.30
C ILE A 208 4.76 -4.73 7.06
N ARG A 209 5.94 -4.95 7.67
CA ARG A 209 6.69 -6.22 7.57
C ARG A 209 5.86 -7.41 8.06
N ARG A 210 5.27 -7.31 9.26
CA ARG A 210 4.43 -8.37 9.84
C ARG A 210 3.24 -8.73 8.93
N ARG A 211 2.56 -7.73 8.34
CA ARG A 211 1.46 -7.99 7.40
C ARG A 211 1.93 -8.76 6.17
N ARG A 212 3.04 -8.32 5.56
CA ARG A 212 3.64 -8.99 4.40
C ARG A 212 4.00 -10.44 4.71
N ASP A 213 4.57 -10.72 5.88
CA ASP A 213 4.92 -12.08 6.30
C ASP A 213 3.68 -12.96 6.49
N ILE A 214 2.61 -12.44 7.09
CA ILE A 214 1.34 -13.15 7.26
C ILE A 214 0.73 -13.50 5.90
N GLN A 215 0.71 -12.56 4.96
CA GLN A 215 0.19 -12.79 3.61
C GLN A 215 1.02 -13.83 2.86
N ARG A 216 2.35 -13.74 2.95
CA ARG A 216 3.25 -14.73 2.35
C ARG A 216 2.98 -16.13 2.88
N ARG A 217 2.86 -16.29 4.21
CA ARG A 217 2.54 -17.57 4.84
C ARG A 217 1.19 -18.12 4.38
N ARG A 218 0.15 -17.27 4.32
CA ARG A 218 -1.19 -17.64 3.81
C ARG A 218 -1.15 -18.08 2.34
N ALA A 219 -0.38 -17.39 1.50
CA ALA A 219 -0.20 -17.77 0.10
C ALA A 219 0.43 -19.17 -0.01
N ILE A 220 1.47 -19.46 0.79
CA ILE A 220 2.11 -20.79 0.85
C ILE A 220 1.08 -21.87 1.26
N THR A 221 0.25 -21.60 2.28
CA THR A 221 -0.79 -22.54 2.73
C THR A 221 -1.92 -22.73 1.71
N LYS A 222 -2.25 -21.71 0.91
CA LYS A 222 -3.28 -21.78 -0.13
C LYS A 222 -2.77 -22.54 -1.37
N VAL A 223 -1.48 -22.42 -1.69
CA VAL A 223 -0.81 -23.16 -2.77
C VAL A 223 -0.59 -24.63 -2.38
N SER A 224 -0.37 -24.96 -1.10
CA SER A 224 -0.18 -26.35 -0.67
C SER A 224 -1.42 -27.24 -0.76
N VAL A 225 -2.60 -26.69 -1.09
CA VAL A 225 -3.86 -27.44 -1.32
C VAL A 225 -4.15 -27.65 -2.82
N GLY A 226 -3.34 -27.11 -3.73
CA GLY A 226 -3.57 -27.32 -5.16
C GLY A 226 -2.36 -26.96 -6.01
N SER A 227 -1.83 -27.98 -6.68
CA SER A 227 -0.81 -27.94 -7.75
C SER A 227 0.66 -27.74 -7.32
N SER A 228 1.48 -28.73 -7.65
CA SER A 228 2.93 -28.65 -7.58
C SER A 228 3.44 -27.76 -8.73
N VAL A 229 3.73 -26.51 -8.43
CA VAL A 229 4.56 -25.66 -9.28
C VAL A 229 5.73 -25.21 -8.43
N ALA A 230 6.95 -25.51 -8.87
CA ALA A 230 8.18 -25.21 -8.13
C ALA A 230 8.31 -23.69 -7.96
N THR A 231 7.96 -23.19 -6.78
CA THR A 231 8.23 -21.82 -6.34
C THR A 231 9.74 -21.63 -6.25
N LYS A 232 10.26 -20.55 -6.85
CA LYS A 232 11.68 -20.19 -6.67
C LYS A 232 11.94 -19.92 -5.19
N PRO A 233 13.05 -20.41 -4.62
CA PRO A 233 13.33 -20.28 -3.21
C PRO A 233 13.54 -18.81 -2.81
N ASP A 234 13.13 -18.47 -1.59
CA ASP A 234 13.47 -17.19 -0.98
C ASP A 234 14.95 -17.16 -0.60
N ILE A 235 15.69 -16.15 -1.04
CA ILE A 235 17.11 -16.02 -0.72
C ILE A 235 17.36 -14.72 0.04
N GLU A 236 17.81 -14.84 1.28
CA GLU A 236 18.29 -13.71 2.10
C GLU A 236 19.81 -13.83 2.25
N ALA A 237 20.53 -12.76 1.97
CA ALA A 237 22.00 -12.73 2.12
C ALA A 237 22.42 -11.53 2.96
N ARG A 238 23.27 -11.78 3.95
CA ARG A 238 23.84 -10.76 4.84
C ARG A 238 25.34 -10.73 4.63
N ALA A 239 25.86 -9.63 4.10
CA ALA A 239 27.27 -9.46 3.74
C ALA A 239 28.05 -8.52 4.68
N LEU A 240 27.36 -7.79 5.57
CA LEU A 240 27.99 -6.92 6.56
C LEU A 240 28.16 -7.68 7.88
N GLY A 241 29.42 -7.92 8.27
CA GLY A 241 29.77 -8.75 9.42
C GLY A 241 30.00 -10.22 9.03
N GLU A 242 29.49 -11.16 9.82
CA GLU A 242 29.58 -12.59 9.48
C GLU A 242 28.69 -12.91 8.26
N THR A 243 29.30 -13.39 7.17
CA THR A 243 28.58 -13.69 5.93
C THR A 243 27.60 -14.84 6.11
N ARG A 244 26.31 -14.60 5.87
CA ARG A 244 25.24 -15.60 6.04
C ARG A 244 24.30 -15.58 4.84
N ALA A 245 23.95 -16.76 4.33
CA ALA A 245 22.90 -16.93 3.33
C ALA A 245 21.80 -17.83 3.88
N LEU A 246 20.55 -17.45 3.67
CA LEU A 246 19.38 -18.21 4.07
C LEU A 246 18.57 -18.53 2.82
N VAL A 247 18.12 -19.78 2.73
CA VAL A 247 17.20 -20.26 1.72
C VAL A 247 15.90 -20.65 2.43
N ASP A 248 14.79 -20.01 2.11
CA ASP A 248 13.50 -20.20 2.79
C ASP A 248 13.61 -20.07 4.32
N SER A 249 14.36 -19.05 4.77
CA SER A 249 14.68 -18.79 6.20
C SER A 249 15.54 -19.86 6.89
N ARG A 250 16.08 -20.85 6.16
CA ARG A 250 17.06 -21.82 6.66
C ARG A 250 18.47 -21.35 6.33
N LEU A 251 19.29 -21.19 7.37
CA LEU A 251 20.71 -20.86 7.21
C LEU A 251 21.43 -21.97 6.42
N ILE A 252 22.17 -21.58 5.37
CA ILE A 252 23.06 -22.46 4.62
C ILE A 252 24.41 -22.47 5.33
N SER A 253 24.78 -23.64 5.85
CA SER A 253 26.07 -23.84 6.51
C SER A 253 27.23 -23.85 5.50
N ASP A 254 28.46 -23.60 5.97
CA ASP A 254 29.65 -23.60 5.09
C ASP A 254 29.88 -24.92 4.36
N ALA A 255 29.49 -26.05 4.96
CA ALA A 255 29.60 -27.38 4.36
C ALA A 255 28.60 -27.64 3.21
N GLU A 256 27.52 -26.86 3.13
CA GLU A 256 26.51 -27.00 2.07
C GLU A 256 26.88 -26.23 0.80
N TRP A 257 27.89 -25.37 0.85
CA TRP A 257 28.42 -24.71 -0.33
C TRP A 257 29.27 -25.67 -1.14
N ARG A 258 29.08 -25.67 -2.47
CA ARG A 258 29.91 -26.47 -3.38
C ARG A 258 31.41 -26.16 -3.25
N SER A 259 31.75 -24.91 -2.93
CA SER A 259 33.10 -24.45 -2.61
C SER A 259 33.05 -23.04 -2.01
N ASN A 260 34.13 -22.60 -1.37
CA ASN A 260 34.27 -21.20 -0.93
C ASN A 260 34.16 -20.22 -2.10
N ARG A 261 34.69 -20.57 -3.27
CA ARG A 261 34.54 -19.76 -4.50
C ARG A 261 33.09 -19.60 -4.93
N ALA A 262 32.26 -20.64 -4.76
CA ALA A 262 30.83 -20.55 -5.07
C ALA A 262 30.10 -19.60 -4.10
N LYS A 263 30.51 -19.59 -2.83
CA LYS A 263 30.00 -18.66 -1.81
C LYS A 263 30.40 -17.21 -2.12
N GLU A 264 31.67 -16.97 -2.44
CA GLU A 264 32.18 -15.64 -2.84
C GLU A 264 31.46 -15.11 -4.08
N MET A 265 31.33 -15.94 -5.13
CA MET A 265 30.63 -15.59 -6.35
C MET A 265 29.16 -15.25 -6.11
N PHE A 266 28.49 -16.02 -5.23
CA PHE A 266 27.11 -15.75 -4.85
C PHE A 266 26.94 -14.35 -4.23
N PHE A 267 27.78 -13.99 -3.26
CA PHE A 267 27.71 -12.66 -2.64
C PHE A 267 28.10 -11.53 -3.60
N TYR A 268 29.10 -11.75 -4.45
CA TYR A 268 29.50 -10.80 -5.47
C TYR A 268 28.37 -10.47 -6.45
N LEU A 269 27.68 -11.50 -6.95
CA LEU A 269 26.57 -11.32 -7.89
C LEU A 269 25.40 -10.57 -7.27
N LEU A 270 25.16 -10.72 -5.95
CA LEU A 270 24.12 -9.96 -5.25
C LEU A 270 24.46 -8.47 -5.10
N CYS A 271 25.74 -8.12 -5.04
CA CYS A 271 26.19 -6.73 -5.04
C CYS A 271 26.21 -6.10 -6.44
N CYS A 272 26.18 -6.91 -7.50
CA CYS A 272 26.17 -6.43 -8.88
C CYS A 272 24.73 -6.20 -9.36
N GLY A 273 24.34 -4.94 -9.58
CA GLY A 273 23.00 -4.59 -10.10
C GLY A 273 22.74 -4.95 -11.57
N ALA A 274 23.69 -5.58 -12.26
CA ALA A 274 23.60 -5.98 -13.67
C ALA A 274 24.32 -7.31 -13.90
N GLY A 275 23.92 -8.03 -14.95
CA GLY A 275 24.57 -9.29 -15.35
C GLY A 275 26.05 -9.08 -15.69
N GLN A 276 26.91 -9.93 -15.14
CA GLN A 276 28.36 -9.91 -15.37
C GLN A 276 28.76 -11.08 -16.28
N THR A 277 29.76 -10.85 -17.13
CA THR A 277 30.42 -11.91 -17.90
C THR A 277 31.33 -12.74 -17.00
N LYS A 278 31.66 -13.96 -17.43
CA LYS A 278 32.56 -14.85 -16.68
C LYS A 278 33.92 -14.20 -16.44
N GLU A 279 34.44 -13.50 -17.45
CA GLU A 279 35.73 -12.81 -17.42
C GLU A 279 35.73 -11.68 -16.39
N GLN A 280 34.64 -10.90 -16.31
CA GLN A 280 34.47 -9.84 -15.30
C GLN A 280 34.42 -10.40 -13.88
N ILE A 281 33.69 -11.51 -13.68
CA ILE A 281 33.60 -12.17 -12.37
C ILE A 281 34.97 -12.72 -11.94
N THR A 282 35.68 -13.39 -12.85
CA THR A 282 37.01 -13.94 -12.55
C THR A 282 38.01 -12.83 -12.25
N ALA A 283 38.03 -11.75 -13.04
CA ALA A 283 38.92 -10.62 -12.80
C ALA A 283 38.64 -9.92 -11.45
N ALA A 284 37.37 -9.85 -11.03
CA ALA A 284 36.99 -9.18 -9.78
C ALA A 284 37.24 -10.02 -8.52
N LEU A 285 37.07 -11.34 -8.58
CA LEU A 285 37.16 -12.22 -7.41
C LEU A 285 38.48 -12.98 -7.32
N TRP A 286 39.08 -13.35 -8.46
CA TRP A 286 40.27 -14.18 -8.53
C TRP A 286 41.20 -13.70 -9.66
N PRO A 287 41.82 -12.51 -9.52
CA PRO A 287 42.66 -11.91 -10.57
C PRO A 287 43.93 -12.72 -10.88
N ASP A 288 44.36 -13.59 -9.96
CA ASP A 288 45.58 -14.40 -10.07
C ASP A 288 45.35 -15.79 -10.72
N LEU A 289 44.22 -15.97 -11.42
CA LEU A 289 43.73 -17.26 -11.93
C LEU A 289 43.72 -17.35 -13.46
#